data_AF-A0A8R1EDZ1-F1
#
_entry.id   AF-A0A8R1EDZ1-F1
#
_cell.length_a   1.000
_cell.length_b   1.000
_cell.length_c   1.000
_cell.angle_alpha   90.00
_cell.angle_beta   90.00
_cell.angle_gamma   90.00
#
_symmetry.space_group_name_H-M   'P 1'
#
loop_
_entity.id
_entity.type
_entity.pdbx_description
1 polymer ?
#
loop_
_entity_poly.entity_id
_entity_poly.type
_entity_poly.pdbx_seq_one_letter_code
_entity_poly.pdbx_strand_id
1 'polypeptide(L)'
;MTLGCAKLDQQVADYLAWDQNVNTRSEIQKLLDEKNVDGLKARMNTRLVFGTAGVRAPMQAGFGRLNDLTIIQITHGFARHMLNVYGQPKTGVAIGFDGRHNSR
;
A
#
# COMPACT_ATOMS: atom_id res chain seq x y z
N MET A 1 -4.39 20.10 8.66
CA MET A 1 -3.01 20.45 9.06
C MET A 1 -2.18 20.38 7.79
N THR A 2 -1.54 21.46 7.37
CA THR A 2 -0.92 21.55 6.03
C THR A 2 0.59 21.30 6.15
N LEU A 3 1.12 20.23 5.54
CA LEU A 3 2.54 19.83 5.55
C LEU A 3 3.39 20.61 4.53
N GLY A 4 2.84 21.69 3.95
CA GLY A 4 3.52 22.53 2.96
C GLY A 4 3.53 21.98 1.53
N CYS A 5 2.92 20.82 1.28
CA CYS A 5 2.71 20.27 -0.06
C CYS A 5 1.30 19.67 -0.17
N ALA A 6 0.43 20.33 -0.95
CA ALA A 6 -0.97 19.92 -1.09
C ALA A 6 -1.15 18.46 -1.54
N LYS A 7 -0.23 17.95 -2.38
CA LYS A 7 -0.25 16.55 -2.80
C LYS A 7 0.02 15.59 -1.64
N LEU A 8 1.02 15.88 -0.82
CA LEU A 8 1.37 15.03 0.32
C LEU A 8 0.24 15.04 1.36
N ASP A 9 -0.34 16.21 1.62
CA ASP A 9 -1.48 16.37 2.53
C ASP A 9 -2.65 15.50 2.10
N GLN A 10 -2.98 15.53 0.80
CA GLN A 10 -4.05 14.71 0.25
C GLN A 10 -3.73 13.21 0.39
N GLN A 11 -2.52 12.79 0.04
CA GLN A 11 -2.12 11.39 0.17
C GLN A 11 -2.20 10.89 1.61
N VAL A 12 -1.80 11.71 2.59
CA VAL A 12 -1.89 11.34 4.00
C VAL A 12 -3.35 11.24 4.45
N ALA A 13 -4.19 12.20 4.05
CA ALA A 13 -5.62 12.18 4.36
C ALA A 13 -6.31 10.94 3.76
N ASP A 14 -6.06 10.65 2.47
CA ASP A 14 -6.60 9.48 1.78
C ASP A 14 -6.15 8.18 2.46
N TYR A 15 -4.87 8.08 2.81
CA TYR A 15 -4.33 6.91 3.50
C TYR A 15 -5.03 6.69 4.83
N LEU A 16 -5.17 7.72 5.67
CA LEU A 16 -5.81 7.61 6.99
C LEU A 16 -7.32 7.32 6.93
N ALA A 17 -7.96 7.69 5.82
CA ALA A 17 -9.36 7.39 5.55
C ALA A 17 -9.58 5.95 5.05
N TRP A 18 -8.67 5.45 4.20
CA TRP A 18 -8.81 4.14 3.56
C TRP A 18 -8.22 3.00 4.39
N ASP A 19 -7.07 3.22 5.03
CA ASP A 19 -6.42 2.20 5.86
C ASP A 19 -7.30 1.92 7.09
N GLN A 20 -7.60 0.65 7.31
CA GLN A 20 -8.39 0.19 8.46
C GLN A 20 -7.50 -0.45 9.54
N ASN A 21 -6.24 -0.73 9.23
CA ASN A 21 -5.32 -1.34 10.20
C ASN A 21 -4.84 -0.28 11.21
N VAL A 22 -5.20 -0.48 12.48
CA VAL A 22 -4.92 0.46 13.57
C VAL A 22 -3.42 0.71 13.75
N ASN A 23 -2.58 -0.30 13.55
CA ASN A 23 -1.13 -0.19 13.74
C ASN A 23 -0.50 0.71 12.68
N THR A 24 -0.80 0.47 11.40
CA THR A 24 -0.25 1.25 10.29
C THR A 24 -0.82 2.66 10.25
N ARG A 25 -2.09 2.85 10.63
CA ARG A 25 -2.65 4.20 10.85
C ARG A 25 -1.91 4.95 11.96
N SER A 26 -1.64 4.27 13.07
CA SER A 26 -0.91 4.86 14.20
C SER A 26 0.51 5.26 13.82
N GLU A 27 1.19 4.50 12.96
CA GLU A 27 2.50 4.91 12.43
C GLU A 27 2.44 6.22 11.63
N ILE A 28 1.43 6.40 10.76
CA ILE A 28 1.26 7.64 10.01
C ILE A 28 0.84 8.79 10.92
N GLN A 29 -0.03 8.54 11.90
CA GLN A 29 -0.44 9.54 12.88
C GLN A 29 0.76 10.02 13.72
N LYS A 30 1.61 9.10 14.17
CA LYS A 30 2.84 9.44 14.89
C LYS A 30 3.75 10.36 14.08
N LEU A 31 3.93 10.07 12.79
CA LEU A 31 4.75 10.92 11.91
C LEU A 31 4.13 12.30 11.69
N LEU A 32 2.80 12.41 11.69
CA LEU A 32 2.09 13.69 11.65
C LEU A 32 2.30 14.49 12.94
N ASP A 33 2.16 13.84 14.09
CA ASP A 33 2.31 14.48 15.41
C ASP A 33 3.73 14.99 15.61
N GLU A 34 4.72 14.23 15.14
CA GLU A 34 6.14 14.61 15.13
C GLU A 34 6.50 15.65 14.04
N LYS A 35 5.55 16.02 13.17
CA LYS A 35 5.76 16.88 11.99
C LYS A 35 6.91 16.37 11.10
N ASN A 36 7.09 15.05 11.03
CA ASN A 36 8.16 14.41 10.28
C ASN A 36 7.80 14.31 8.79
N VAL A 37 7.89 15.44 8.09
CA VAL A 37 7.52 15.58 6.67
C VAL A 37 8.35 14.65 5.78
N ASP A 38 9.65 14.48 6.06
CA ASP A 38 10.51 13.63 5.23
C ASP A 38 10.18 12.14 5.38
N GLY A 39 9.84 11.71 6.61
CA GLY A 39 9.34 10.37 6.87
C GLY A 39 8.02 10.08 6.15
N LEU A 40 7.09 11.06 6.14
CA LEU A 40 5.83 10.96 5.38
C LEU A 40 6.08 10.90 3.87
N LYS A 41 6.94 11.77 3.32
CA LYS A 41 7.32 11.75 1.90
C LYS A 41 7.92 10.40 1.49
N ALA A 42 8.84 9.86 2.29
CA ALA A 42 9.50 8.59 2.00
C ALA A 42 8.52 7.40 1.95
N ARG A 43 7.39 7.50 2.66
CA ARG A 43 6.34 6.47 2.73
C ARG A 43 5.19 6.70 1.76
N MET A 44 4.90 7.94 1.36
CA MET A 44 3.74 8.29 0.51
C MET A 44 4.08 8.56 -0.96
N ASN A 45 5.27 9.09 -1.27
CA ASN A 45 5.57 9.59 -2.61
C ASN A 45 5.92 8.50 -3.63
N THR A 46 6.27 7.29 -3.17
CA THR A 46 6.61 6.18 -4.05
C THR A 46 5.38 5.30 -4.27
N ARG A 47 5.08 4.95 -5.52
CA ARG A 47 4.07 3.95 -5.84
C ARG A 47 4.72 2.59 -5.99
N LEU A 48 4.09 1.55 -5.45
CA LEU A 48 4.55 0.17 -5.66
C LEU A 48 4.45 -0.20 -7.14
N VAL A 49 5.51 -0.84 -7.64
CA VAL A 49 5.62 -1.29 -9.04
C VAL A 49 5.92 -2.79 -9.08
N PHE A 50 5.42 -3.46 -10.12
CA PHE A 50 5.79 -4.83 -10.42
C PHE A 50 7.18 -4.86 -11.06
N GLY A 51 8.14 -5.44 -10.36
CA GLY A 51 9.44 -5.78 -10.94
C GLY A 51 9.41 -7.18 -11.58
N THR A 52 10.57 -7.62 -12.06
CA THR A 52 10.75 -8.98 -12.63
C THR A 52 10.38 -10.09 -11.65
N ALA A 53 10.55 -9.85 -10.35
CA ALA A 53 10.25 -10.79 -9.27
C ALA A 53 8.99 -10.40 -8.46
N GLY A 54 8.07 -9.66 -9.08
CA GLY A 54 6.84 -9.17 -8.44
C GLY A 54 7.03 -7.85 -7.67
N VAL A 55 6.06 -7.52 -6.81
CA VAL A 55 6.09 -6.32 -5.97
C VAL A 55 6.92 -6.59 -4.72
N ARG A 56 7.87 -5.70 -4.41
CA ARG A 56 8.70 -5.76 -3.20
C ARG A 56 8.86 -4.37 -2.61
N ALA A 57 8.60 -4.23 -1.31
CA ALA A 57 8.87 -3.02 -0.53
C ALA A 57 8.97 -3.35 0.96
N PRO A 58 9.51 -2.44 1.80
CA PRO A 58 9.50 -2.62 3.24
C PRO A 58 8.08 -2.72 3.81
N MET A 59 7.89 -3.56 4.83
CA MET A 59 6.60 -3.70 5.53
C MET A 59 6.43 -2.59 6.56
N GLN A 60 5.69 -1.54 6.18
CA GLN A 60 5.49 -0.32 6.97
C GLN A 60 4.21 0.38 6.51
N ALA A 61 3.75 1.38 7.25
CA ALA A 61 2.64 2.21 6.80
C ALA A 61 3.00 3.12 5.60
N GLY A 62 2.00 3.40 4.74
CA GLY A 62 2.08 4.32 3.61
C GLY A 62 1.92 3.66 2.23
N PHE A 63 1.60 4.45 1.21
CA PHE A 63 1.32 3.93 -0.15
C PHE A 63 2.55 3.35 -0.89
N GLY A 64 3.76 3.71 -0.47
CA GLY A 64 5.03 3.21 -1.01
C GLY A 64 5.62 2.05 -0.23
N ARG A 65 4.81 1.40 0.61
CA ARG A 65 5.22 0.31 1.52
C ARG A 65 4.24 -0.84 1.40
N LEU A 66 4.69 -2.05 1.74
CA LEU A 66 3.79 -3.19 1.84
C LEU A 66 3.06 -3.14 3.17
N ASN A 67 1.73 -3.18 3.09
CA ASN A 67 0.79 -3.21 4.21
C ASN A 67 -0.56 -3.72 3.67
N ASP A 68 -1.51 -3.96 4.56
CA ASP A 68 -2.81 -4.54 4.19
C ASP A 68 -3.52 -3.74 3.10
N LEU A 69 -3.58 -2.41 3.24
CA LEU A 69 -4.24 -1.54 2.27
C LEU A 69 -3.62 -1.67 0.87
N THR A 70 -2.30 -1.59 0.76
CA THR A 70 -1.60 -1.68 -0.53
C THR A 70 -1.69 -3.08 -1.14
N ILE A 71 -1.65 -4.14 -0.33
CA ILE A 71 -1.84 -5.52 -0.79
C ILE A 71 -3.25 -5.71 -1.37
N ILE A 72 -4.27 -5.20 -0.67
CA ILE A 72 -5.67 -5.24 -1.14
C ILE A 72 -5.79 -4.49 -2.48
N GLN A 73 -5.24 -3.28 -2.56
CA GLN A 73 -5.30 -2.46 -3.78
C GLN A 73 -4.58 -3.15 -4.97
N ILE A 74 -3.40 -3.71 -4.75
CA ILE A 74 -2.65 -4.43 -5.78
C ILE A 74 -3.41 -5.67 -6.23
N THR A 75 -3.90 -6.48 -5.29
CA THR A 75 -4.61 -7.73 -5.60
C THR A 75 -5.91 -7.45 -6.36
N HIS A 76 -6.66 -6.43 -5.93
CA HIS A 76 -7.87 -6.01 -6.62
C HIS A 76 -7.58 -5.46 -8.02
N GLY A 77 -6.55 -4.62 -8.17
CA GLY A 77 -6.12 -4.11 -9.47
C GLY A 77 -5.67 -5.23 -10.41
N PHE A 78 -4.93 -6.22 -9.89
CA PHE A 78 -4.48 -7.38 -10.64
C PHE A 78 -5.66 -8.28 -11.08
N ALA A 79 -6.60 -8.57 -10.18
CA ALA A 79 -7.79 -9.35 -10.52
C ALA A 79 -8.62 -8.67 -11.62
N ARG A 80 -8.84 -7.35 -11.51
CA ARG A 80 -9.52 -6.57 -12.57
C ARG A 80 -8.76 -6.61 -13.89
N HIS A 81 -7.43 -6.50 -13.86
CA HIS A 81 -6.61 -6.60 -15.05
C HIS A 81 -6.73 -7.98 -15.71
N MET A 82 -6.67 -9.06 -14.94
CA MET A 82 -6.85 -10.43 -15.45
C MET A 82 -8.21 -10.61 -16.12
N LEU A 83 -9.29 -10.14 -15.49
CA LEU A 83 -10.64 -10.21 -16.06
C LEU A 83 -10.75 -9.41 -17.36
N ASN A 84 -10.10 -8.25 -17.43
CA ASN A 84 -10.13 -7.43 -18.64
C ASN A 84 -9.35 -8.05 -19.80
N VAL A 85 -8.22 -8.71 -19.53
CA VAL A 85 -7.33 -9.29 -20.57
C VAL A 85 -7.80 -10.67 -21.02
N TYR A 86 -8.23 -11.51 -20.07
CA TYR A 86 -8.50 -12.92 -20.33
C TYR A 86 -9.99 -13.30 -20.19
N GLY A 87 -10.84 -12.36 -19.77
CA GLY A 87 -12.25 -12.64 -19.46
C GLY A 87 -12.41 -13.41 -18.14
N GLN A 88 -13.58 -14.03 -17.97
CA GLN A 88 -13.87 -14.83 -16.78
C GLN A 88 -13.02 -16.11 -16.78
N PRO A 89 -12.21 -16.37 -15.73
CA PRO A 89 -11.37 -17.55 -15.68
C PRO A 89 -12.25 -18.81 -15.58
N LYS A 90 -11.90 -19.84 -16.37
CA LYS A 90 -12.54 -21.16 -16.36
C LYS A 90 -11.95 -22.09 -15.27
N THR A 91 -10.88 -21.66 -14.62
CA THR A 91 -10.12 -22.40 -13.61
C THR A 91 -9.94 -21.57 -12.33
N GLY A 92 -9.60 -22.23 -11.23
CA GLY A 92 -9.33 -21.55 -9.95
C GLY A 92 -8.01 -20.76 -9.92
N VAL A 93 -7.72 -20.15 -8.76
CA VAL A 93 -6.48 -19.40 -8.49
C VAL A 93 -5.62 -20.21 -7.51
N ALA A 94 -4.33 -20.37 -7.82
CA ALA A 94 -3.36 -20.93 -6.89
C ALA A 94 -2.70 -19.80 -6.08
N ILE A 95 -2.71 -19.91 -4.75
CA ILE A 95 -2.10 -18.95 -3.83
C ILE A 95 -1.01 -19.69 -3.05
N GLY A 96 0.22 -19.18 -3.11
CA GLY A 96 1.36 -19.72 -2.38
C GLY A 96 2.06 -18.61 -1.60
N PHE A 97 2.66 -18.97 -0.47
CA PHE A 97 3.42 -18.08 0.39
C PHE A 97 4.66 -18.79 0.93
N ASP A 98 5.65 -18.04 1.41
CA ASP A 98 6.87 -18.56 2.04
C ASP A 98 6.86 -18.33 3.56
N GLY A 99 7.93 -18.71 4.25
CA GLY A 99 8.02 -18.57 5.72
C GLY A 99 8.20 -17.15 6.26
N ARG A 100 8.08 -16.09 5.43
CA ARG A 100 8.25 -14.71 5.91
C ARG A 100 7.06 -14.28 6.77
N HIS A 101 7.33 -13.41 7.73
CA HIS A 101 6.28 -12.76 8.50
C HIS A 101 5.34 -11.98 7.58
N ASN A 102 4.03 -12.07 7.83
CA ASN A 102 2.94 -11.50 7.03
C ASN A 102 2.81 -12.04 5.59
N SER A 103 3.28 -13.27 5.33
CA SER A 103 3.07 -13.94 4.06
C SER A 103 1.72 -14.68 3.95
N ARG A 104 1.04 -14.91 5.08
CA ARG A 104 -0.25 -15.62 5.19
C ARG A 104 -1.44 -14.66 5.27
#